data_AF-A0A8C0HP43-F1
#
_entry.id   AF-A0A8C0HP43-F1
#
_cell.length_a   1.000
_cell.length_b   1.000
_cell.length_c   1.000
_cell.angle_alpha   90.00
_cell.angle_beta   90.00
_cell.angle_gamma   90.00
#
_symmetry.space_group_name_H-M   'P 1'
#
loop_
_entity.id
_entity.type
_entity.pdbx_description
1 polymer ?
#
loop_
_entity_poly.entity_id
_entity_poly.type
_entity_poly.pdbx_seq_one_letter_code
_entity_poly.pdbx_strand_id
1 'polypeptide(L)'
;MGLDFSYNIAVAEELGNIRCGGIPMAIGVQAGMATPALTRFGSVELKKQFLVPTIAGDFVACLGISEAGAGSDVASIHVAKKIDKLGMRSSDTAQIFFEDVRVPSKNLIGEEGKGFTYQMLQFQEERLWAVATVLTPLETVIQETIDYTRQRKVFDQSVLHNQAVHFRLAELATEVELLRSLLYRTVALYVEGNDVTKFASMAKLKAGRLAREVTDSCLQFWGGMGFTSEVLVSRFYRDLRLMSIGGGTDETMLSIICKYMETLPSK
;
A
#
# COMPACT_ATOMS: atom_id res chain seq x y z
N MET A 1 -14.98 -14.66 -14.50
CA MET A 1 -15.40 -13.36 -15.07
C MET A 1 -14.46 -12.84 -16.16
N GLY A 2 -13.25 -13.40 -16.37
CA GLY A 2 -12.39 -13.00 -17.49
C GLY A 2 -11.93 -11.53 -17.44
N LEU A 3 -11.87 -10.96 -16.23
CA LEU A 3 -11.54 -9.56 -16.00
C LEU A 3 -10.02 -9.39 -16.02
N ASP A 4 -9.55 -8.27 -16.56
CA ASP A 4 -8.12 -7.92 -16.57
C ASP A 4 -7.71 -7.17 -15.28
N PHE A 5 -6.45 -6.72 -15.24
CA PHE A 5 -5.88 -6.04 -14.10
C PHE A 5 -6.56 -4.70 -13.74
N SER A 6 -7.24 -4.04 -14.69
CA SER A 6 -7.95 -2.78 -14.42
C SER A 6 -9.08 -2.96 -13.40
N TYR A 7 -9.72 -4.14 -13.38
CA TYR A 7 -10.72 -4.46 -12.38
C TYR A 7 -10.13 -4.52 -10.97
N ASN A 8 -8.93 -5.09 -10.82
CA ASN A 8 -8.26 -5.13 -9.52
C ASN A 8 -7.93 -3.72 -9.00
N ILE A 9 -7.61 -2.79 -9.91
CA ILE A 9 -7.35 -1.39 -9.57
C ILE A 9 -8.63 -0.66 -9.16
N ALA A 10 -9.73 -0.88 -9.87
CA ALA A 10 -11.04 -0.33 -9.48
C ALA A 10 -11.45 -0.82 -8.08
N VAL A 11 -11.31 -2.12 -7.81
CA VAL A 11 -11.57 -2.68 -6.47
C VAL A 11 -10.66 -2.05 -5.41
N ALA A 12 -9.38 -1.86 -5.72
CA ALA A 12 -8.42 -1.27 -4.80
C ALA A 12 -8.76 0.20 -4.46
N GLU A 13 -9.16 1.00 -5.44
CA GLU A 13 -9.63 2.38 -5.19
C GLU A 13 -10.91 2.37 -4.34
N GLU A 14 -11.87 1.50 -4.63
CA GLU A 14 -13.10 1.36 -3.84
C GLU A 14 -12.84 0.93 -2.38
N LEU A 15 -11.86 0.06 -2.13
CA LEU A 15 -11.42 -0.28 -0.77
C LEU A 15 -10.89 0.95 -0.01
N GLY A 16 -10.45 1.98 -0.71
CA GLY A 16 -10.07 3.27 -0.16
C GLY A 16 -11.22 4.00 0.56
N ASN A 17 -12.48 3.65 0.31
CA ASN A 17 -13.64 4.16 1.07
C ASN A 17 -13.69 3.62 2.51
N ILE A 18 -12.94 2.56 2.82
CA ILE A 18 -12.86 2.05 4.19
C ILE A 18 -12.11 3.08 5.05
N ARG A 19 -12.74 3.50 6.16
CA ARG A 19 -12.23 4.56 7.06
C ARG A 19 -11.05 4.10 7.95
N CYS A 20 -10.13 3.28 7.42
CA CYS A 20 -8.83 2.92 7.98
C CYS A 20 -7.94 2.33 6.87
N GLY A 21 -6.61 2.45 6.98
CA GLY A 21 -5.71 1.85 5.99
C GLY A 21 -5.46 0.35 6.20
N GLY A 22 -5.67 -0.16 7.43
CA GLY A 22 -5.29 -1.53 7.79
C GLY A 22 -6.09 -2.63 7.10
N ILE A 23 -7.41 -2.45 6.96
CA ILE A 23 -8.27 -3.46 6.31
C ILE A 23 -7.99 -3.56 4.81
N PRO A 24 -7.96 -2.46 4.03
CA PRO A 24 -7.53 -2.52 2.63
C PRO A 24 -6.18 -3.23 2.50
N MET A 25 -5.18 -2.84 3.30
CA MET A 25 -3.86 -3.47 3.28
C MET A 25 -3.91 -4.99 3.50
N ALA A 26 -4.70 -5.47 4.47
CA ALA A 26 -4.84 -6.90 4.72
C ALA A 26 -5.44 -7.66 3.51
N ILE A 27 -6.45 -7.07 2.85
CA ILE A 27 -7.05 -7.61 1.63
C ILE A 27 -6.02 -7.62 0.49
N GLY A 28 -5.24 -6.55 0.34
CA GLY A 28 -4.17 -6.43 -0.64
C GLY A 28 -3.08 -7.47 -0.46
N VAL A 29 -2.66 -7.72 0.79
CA VAL A 29 -1.68 -8.76 1.11
C VAL A 29 -2.23 -10.14 0.73
N GLN A 30 -3.46 -10.46 1.14
CA GLN A 30 -4.12 -11.74 0.84
C GLN A 30 -4.20 -12.00 -0.67
N ALA A 31 -4.74 -11.05 -1.44
CA ALA A 31 -5.08 -11.26 -2.85
C ALA A 31 -3.94 -10.92 -3.82
N GLY A 32 -3.12 -9.93 -3.49
CA GLY A 32 -2.15 -9.31 -4.40
C GLY A 32 -0.68 -9.55 -4.07
N MET A 33 -0.35 -10.08 -2.88
CA MET A 33 1.05 -10.24 -2.45
C MET A 33 1.40 -11.66 -2.02
N ALA A 34 0.57 -12.29 -1.18
CA ALA A 34 0.89 -13.60 -0.60
C ALA A 34 0.52 -14.78 -1.52
N THR A 35 -0.54 -14.63 -2.30
CA THR A 35 -1.08 -15.71 -3.15
C THR A 35 -0.59 -15.77 -4.60
N PRO A 36 -0.13 -14.69 -5.28
CA PRO A 36 0.10 -14.79 -6.71
C PRO A 36 1.25 -15.74 -7.10
N ALA A 37 2.24 -15.96 -6.23
CA ALA A 37 3.30 -16.94 -6.48
C ALA A 37 2.73 -18.37 -6.48
N LEU A 38 1.87 -18.68 -5.51
CA LEU A 38 1.15 -19.95 -5.43
C LEU A 38 0.20 -20.12 -6.63
N THR A 39 -0.50 -19.05 -7.03
CA THR A 39 -1.41 -19.05 -8.19
C THR A 39 -0.68 -19.33 -9.50
N ARG A 40 0.50 -18.74 -9.71
CA ARG A 40 1.25 -18.88 -10.97
C ARG A 40 2.08 -20.16 -11.00
N PHE A 41 2.79 -20.48 -9.91
CA PHE A 41 3.84 -21.50 -9.90
C PHE A 41 3.56 -22.71 -9.00
N GLY A 42 2.46 -22.68 -8.22
CA GLY A 42 2.08 -23.82 -7.40
C GLY A 42 1.70 -25.06 -8.22
N SER A 43 1.99 -26.26 -7.68
CA SER A 43 1.45 -27.50 -8.23
C SER A 43 -0.07 -27.57 -8.10
N VAL A 44 -0.70 -28.49 -8.83
CA VAL A 44 -2.16 -28.71 -8.74
C VAL A 44 -2.57 -29.05 -7.31
N GLU A 45 -1.78 -29.89 -6.65
CA GLU A 45 -1.99 -30.32 -5.27
C GLU A 45 -1.88 -29.14 -4.31
N LEU A 46 -0.86 -28.29 -4.47
CA LEU A 46 -0.69 -27.11 -3.61
C LEU A 46 -1.80 -26.08 -3.81
N LYS A 47 -2.22 -25.85 -5.05
CA LYS A 47 -3.36 -24.96 -5.32
C LYS A 47 -4.64 -25.49 -4.69
N LYS A 48 -4.91 -26.79 -4.79
CA LYS A 48 -6.07 -27.41 -4.17
C LYS A 48 -6.01 -27.33 -2.63
N GLN A 49 -4.84 -27.57 -2.05
CA GLN A 49 -4.66 -27.63 -0.60
C GLN A 49 -4.63 -26.25 0.06
N PHE A 50 -4.02 -25.25 -0.58
CA PHE A 50 -3.76 -23.94 0.05
C PHE A 50 -4.45 -22.79 -0.68
N LEU A 51 -4.44 -22.75 -2.02
CA LEU A 51 -5.01 -21.61 -2.76
C LEU A 51 -6.54 -21.58 -2.72
N VAL A 52 -7.20 -22.72 -2.95
CA VAL A 52 -8.67 -22.82 -2.91
C VAL A 52 -9.25 -22.36 -1.56
N PRO A 53 -8.82 -22.86 -0.40
CA PRO A 53 -9.32 -22.36 0.89
C PRO A 53 -8.92 -20.91 1.17
N THR A 54 -7.78 -20.44 0.65
CA THR A 54 -7.37 -19.04 0.77
C THR A 54 -8.30 -18.10 -0.02
N ILE A 55 -8.76 -18.51 -1.21
CA ILE A 55 -9.75 -17.78 -2.02
C ILE A 55 -11.13 -17.82 -1.36
N ALA A 56 -11.52 -18.95 -0.77
CA ALA A 56 -12.78 -19.10 -0.05
C ALA A 56 -12.85 -18.26 1.25
N GLY A 57 -11.70 -17.78 1.74
CA GLY A 57 -11.60 -17.04 3.01
C GLY A 57 -11.44 -17.95 4.23
N ASP A 58 -11.31 -19.26 4.04
CA ASP A 58 -11.07 -20.22 5.12
C ASP A 58 -9.63 -20.08 5.67
N PHE A 59 -8.66 -19.76 4.80
CA PHE A 59 -7.26 -19.52 5.16
C PHE A 59 -6.84 -18.07 4.92
N VAL A 60 -6.10 -17.52 5.88
CA VAL A 60 -5.42 -16.22 5.74
C VAL A 60 -3.95 -16.47 5.45
N ALA A 61 -3.44 -15.82 4.41
CA ALA A 61 -2.05 -15.89 3.98
C ALA A 61 -1.30 -14.61 4.38
N CYS A 62 -0.01 -14.76 4.68
CA CYS A 62 0.91 -13.65 4.88
C CYS A 62 2.13 -13.81 3.98
N LEU A 63 2.78 -12.70 3.67
CA LEU A 63 4.09 -12.72 3.01
C LEU A 63 5.19 -12.57 4.06
N GLY A 64 6.08 -13.56 4.13
CA GLY A 64 7.28 -13.52 4.98
C GLY A 64 8.52 -13.20 4.15
N ILE A 65 9.26 -12.17 4.52
CA ILE A 65 10.56 -11.82 3.94
C ILE A 65 11.60 -11.84 5.06
N SER A 66 12.71 -12.53 4.85
CA SER A 66 13.79 -12.62 5.84
C SER A 66 14.51 -11.28 6.02
N GLU A 67 14.69 -10.84 7.26
CA GLU A 67 15.46 -9.64 7.60
C GLU A 67 16.80 -10.00 8.28
N ALA A 68 17.83 -9.18 8.04
CA ALA A 68 19.14 -9.32 8.68
C ALA A 68 19.05 -8.90 10.15
N GLY A 69 18.91 -9.87 11.05
CA GLY A 69 18.83 -9.62 12.51
C GLY A 69 17.96 -10.62 13.27
N ALA A 70 17.20 -11.48 12.60
CA ALA A 70 16.49 -12.59 13.24
C ALA A 70 17.47 -13.74 13.54
N GLY A 71 18.22 -13.57 14.63
CA GLY A 71 19.11 -14.56 15.20
C GLY A 71 18.38 -15.64 16.03
N SER A 72 19.12 -16.71 16.28
CA SER A 72 18.73 -18.00 16.84
C SER A 72 18.28 -17.96 18.30
N ASP A 73 17.04 -18.36 18.61
CA ASP A 73 16.63 -18.81 19.95
C ASP A 73 15.33 -19.65 19.91
N VAL A 74 15.24 -20.63 20.82
CA VAL A 74 14.94 -22.06 20.55
C VAL A 74 13.43 -22.48 20.59
N ALA A 75 12.82 -22.88 19.46
CA ALA A 75 11.78 -23.93 19.20
C ALA A 75 10.79 -23.60 18.03
N SER A 76 10.01 -24.60 17.58
CA SER A 76 9.02 -24.61 16.46
C SER A 76 8.22 -23.31 16.19
N ILE A 77 7.85 -22.98 14.94
CA ILE A 77 7.15 -21.74 14.50
C ILE A 77 6.53 -20.92 15.64
N HIS A 78 7.19 -19.84 16.03
CA HIS A 78 6.70 -18.93 17.06
C HIS A 78 6.37 -17.55 16.48
N VAL A 79 5.15 -17.08 16.75
CA VAL A 79 4.79 -15.67 16.57
C VAL A 79 5.26 -14.92 17.81
N ALA A 80 6.42 -14.27 17.74
CA ALA A 80 7.09 -13.77 18.94
C ALA A 80 6.34 -12.61 19.60
N LYS A 81 5.92 -11.61 18.81
CA LYS A 81 5.19 -10.45 19.33
C LYS A 81 4.51 -9.69 18.19
N LYS A 82 3.22 -9.35 18.39
CA LYS A 82 2.55 -8.35 17.56
C LYS A 82 3.24 -7.00 17.74
N ILE A 83 3.66 -6.40 16.64
CA ILE A 83 4.35 -5.10 16.64
C ILE A 83 3.31 -4.01 16.93
N ASP A 84 3.59 -3.17 17.92
CA ASP A 84 2.80 -1.96 18.17
C ASP A 84 3.20 -0.88 17.17
N LYS A 85 2.32 -0.64 16.20
CA LYS A 85 2.59 0.23 15.04
C LYS A 85 2.01 1.63 15.24
N LEU A 86 2.66 2.62 14.63
CA LEU A 86 2.14 3.98 14.50
C LEU A 86 0.75 4.00 13.83
N GLY A 87 0.61 3.31 12.70
CA GLY A 87 -0.60 3.22 11.90
C GLY A 87 -0.85 1.80 11.39
N MET A 88 -1.86 1.62 10.55
CA MET A 88 -2.32 0.32 10.06
C MET A 88 -2.64 -0.65 11.21
N ARG A 89 -3.22 -0.15 12.30
CA ARG A 89 -3.40 -0.91 13.56
C ARG A 89 -4.44 -2.03 13.45
N SER A 90 -5.28 -1.99 12.43
CA SER A 90 -6.27 -3.03 12.11
C SER A 90 -5.71 -4.18 11.26
N SER A 91 -4.45 -4.09 10.82
CA SER A 91 -3.73 -5.24 10.26
C SER A 91 -2.71 -5.77 11.27
N ASP A 92 -2.43 -7.07 11.24
CA ASP A 92 -1.39 -7.64 12.07
C ASP A 92 -0.02 -7.55 11.40
N THR A 93 1.01 -7.36 12.21
CA THR A 93 2.41 -7.43 11.79
C THR A 93 3.17 -8.02 12.96
N ALA A 94 3.90 -9.10 12.71
CA ALA A 94 4.59 -9.85 13.73
C ALA A 94 5.87 -10.45 13.16
N GLN A 95 6.84 -10.68 14.05
CA GLN A 95 8.01 -11.50 13.74
C GLN A 95 7.62 -12.97 13.85
N ILE A 96 7.98 -13.74 12.83
CA ILE A 96 7.78 -15.20 12.79
C ILE A 96 9.17 -15.82 12.77
N PHE A 97 9.45 -16.66 13.76
CA PHE A 97 10.71 -17.40 13.87
C PHE A 97 10.50 -18.81 13.32
N PHE A 98 11.41 -19.24 12.46
CA PHE A 98 11.45 -20.61 11.94
C PHE A 98 12.73 -21.27 12.44
N GLU A 99 12.56 -22.27 13.29
CA GLU A 99 13.67 -23.06 13.80
C GLU A 99 13.38 -24.55 13.68
N ASP A 100 14.29 -25.25 13.01
CA ASP A 100 14.18 -26.66 12.67
C ASP A 100 12.80 -27.05 12.07
N VAL A 101 12.13 -26.06 11.45
CA VAL A 101 10.80 -26.24 10.84
C VAL A 101 10.96 -27.09 9.60
N ARG A 102 10.43 -28.32 9.67
CA ARG A 102 10.41 -29.23 8.52
C ARG A 102 9.21 -28.94 7.64
N VAL A 103 9.48 -28.52 6.41
CA VAL A 103 8.47 -28.32 5.37
C VAL A 103 8.62 -29.47 4.35
N PRO A 104 7.53 -30.17 3.98
CA PRO A 104 7.59 -31.18 2.92
C PRO A 104 8.13 -30.57 1.62
N SER A 105 9.03 -31.25 0.92
CA SER A 105 9.60 -30.75 -0.35
C SER A 105 8.54 -30.44 -1.40
N LYS A 106 7.41 -31.16 -1.37
CA LYS A 106 6.23 -30.90 -2.21
C LYS A 106 5.54 -29.54 -1.95
N ASN A 107 5.87 -28.85 -0.86
CA ASN A 107 5.38 -27.50 -0.55
C ASN A 107 6.25 -26.38 -1.15
N LEU A 108 7.33 -26.73 -1.88
CA LEU A 108 8.06 -25.76 -2.69
C LEU A 108 7.14 -25.20 -3.78
N ILE A 109 7.03 -23.88 -3.84
CA ILE A 109 6.28 -23.19 -4.90
C ILE A 109 7.23 -22.94 -6.07
N GLY A 110 6.95 -23.56 -7.21
CA GLY A 110 7.81 -23.48 -8.40
C GLY A 110 9.16 -24.17 -8.19
N GLU A 111 10.22 -23.56 -8.72
CA GLU A 111 11.57 -24.11 -8.71
C GLU A 111 12.43 -23.56 -7.56
N GLU A 112 13.37 -24.39 -7.08
CA GLU A 112 14.32 -24.00 -6.04
C GLU A 112 15.18 -22.81 -6.49
N GLY A 113 15.42 -21.86 -5.58
CA GLY A 113 16.21 -20.65 -5.86
C GLY A 113 15.48 -19.57 -6.67
N LYS A 114 14.24 -19.81 -7.14
CA LYS A 114 13.48 -18.82 -7.93
C LYS A 114 12.57 -17.90 -7.10
N GLY A 115 12.49 -18.07 -5.78
CA GLY A 115 11.57 -17.32 -4.92
C GLY A 115 11.66 -15.79 -5.08
N PHE A 116 12.88 -15.24 -5.10
CA PHE A 116 13.06 -13.80 -5.33
C PHE A 116 12.59 -13.36 -6.72
N THR A 117 12.88 -14.15 -7.76
CA THR A 117 12.39 -13.88 -9.12
C THR A 117 10.87 -13.89 -9.18
N TYR A 118 10.22 -14.86 -8.54
CA TYR A 118 8.75 -14.92 -8.50
C TYR A 118 8.13 -13.72 -7.79
N GLN A 119 8.75 -13.24 -6.71
CA GLN A 119 8.35 -12.00 -6.05
C GLN A 119 8.53 -10.78 -6.95
N MET A 120 9.66 -10.69 -7.66
CA MET A 120 9.94 -9.56 -8.56
C MET A 120 8.90 -9.40 -9.67
N LEU A 121 8.32 -10.50 -10.16
CA LEU A 121 7.28 -10.48 -11.20
C LEU A 121 5.98 -9.80 -10.74
N GLN A 122 5.78 -9.60 -9.44
CA GLN A 122 4.55 -9.05 -8.87
C GLN A 122 4.66 -7.58 -8.48
N PHE A 123 5.87 -7.04 -8.37
CA PHE A 123 6.07 -5.70 -7.82
C PHE A 123 5.37 -4.59 -8.61
N GLN A 124 5.18 -4.73 -9.92
CA GLN A 124 4.45 -3.74 -10.71
C GLN A 124 2.98 -3.69 -10.29
N GLU A 125 2.33 -4.86 -10.20
CA GLU A 125 0.93 -5.00 -9.78
C GLU A 125 0.74 -4.52 -8.32
N GLU A 126 1.63 -4.94 -7.42
CA GLU A 126 1.60 -4.55 -6.00
C GLU A 126 1.70 -3.03 -5.83
N ARG A 127 2.61 -2.38 -6.56
CA ARG A 127 2.81 -0.92 -6.49
C ARG A 127 1.57 -0.18 -7.00
N LEU A 128 1.02 -0.60 -8.13
CA LEU A 128 -0.17 0.06 -8.71
C LEU A 128 -1.40 -0.14 -7.81
N TRP A 129 -1.56 -1.34 -7.25
CA TRP A 129 -2.61 -1.63 -6.28
C TRP A 129 -2.48 -0.73 -5.04
N ALA A 130 -1.27 -0.61 -4.47
CA ALA A 130 -1.02 0.26 -3.33
C ALA A 130 -1.35 1.74 -3.63
N VAL A 131 -0.98 2.23 -4.82
CA VAL A 131 -1.32 3.60 -5.26
C VAL A 131 -2.83 3.80 -5.36
N ALA A 132 -3.57 2.83 -5.88
CA ALA A 132 -5.03 2.93 -6.00
C ALA A 132 -5.70 3.08 -4.63
N THR A 133 -5.26 2.30 -3.63
CA THR A 133 -5.87 2.34 -2.28
C THR A 133 -5.73 3.66 -1.54
N VAL A 134 -4.87 4.57 -1.98
CA VAL A 134 -4.68 5.86 -1.30
C VAL A 134 -5.44 7.01 -1.93
N LEU A 135 -5.92 6.89 -3.17
CA LEU A 135 -6.62 7.99 -3.84
C LEU A 135 -7.84 8.46 -3.04
N THR A 136 -8.79 7.55 -2.79
CA THR A 136 -10.03 7.87 -2.08
C THR A 136 -9.82 8.34 -0.63
N PRO A 137 -8.89 7.76 0.18
CA PRO A 137 -8.55 8.32 1.48
C PRO A 137 -8.06 9.77 1.42
N LEU A 138 -7.24 10.13 0.43
CA LEU A 138 -6.74 11.50 0.30
C LEU A 138 -7.85 12.48 -0.07
N GLU A 139 -8.74 12.09 -0.98
CA GLU A 139 -9.93 12.89 -1.31
C GLU A 139 -10.87 13.05 -0.11
N THR A 140 -11.10 11.97 0.63
CA THR A 140 -11.91 11.97 1.84
C THR A 140 -11.33 12.94 2.87
N VAL A 141 -10.02 12.90 3.10
CA VAL A 141 -9.34 13.81 4.03
C VAL A 141 -9.49 15.27 3.59
N ILE A 142 -9.32 15.57 2.30
CA ILE A 142 -9.50 16.93 1.77
C ILE A 142 -10.96 17.37 1.96
N GLN A 143 -11.93 16.53 1.59
CA GLN A 143 -13.34 16.86 1.67
C GLN A 143 -13.82 17.06 3.11
N GLU A 144 -13.46 16.17 4.05
CA GLU A 144 -13.79 16.36 5.46
C GLU A 144 -13.14 17.63 6.03
N THR A 145 -11.95 17.99 5.55
CA THR A 145 -11.27 19.24 5.96
C THR A 145 -11.97 20.47 5.39
N ILE A 146 -12.44 20.43 4.14
CA ILE A 146 -13.29 21.49 3.55
C ILE A 146 -14.55 21.66 4.41
N ASP A 147 -15.22 20.57 4.76
CA ASP A 147 -16.46 20.62 5.53
C ASP A 147 -16.24 21.14 6.95
N TYR A 148 -15.17 20.68 7.61
CA TYR A 148 -14.78 21.17 8.93
C TYR A 148 -14.44 22.66 8.90
N THR A 149 -13.59 23.10 7.97
CA THR A 149 -13.17 24.50 7.88
C THR A 149 -14.33 25.43 7.50
N ARG A 150 -15.31 24.95 6.71
CA ARG A 150 -16.55 25.67 6.43
C ARG A 150 -17.36 25.94 7.70
N GLN A 151 -17.49 24.94 8.56
CA GLN A 151 -18.28 25.05 9.81
C GLN A 151 -17.52 25.77 10.94
N ARG A 152 -16.20 25.59 11.01
CA ARG A 152 -15.37 26.16 12.07
C ARG A 152 -15.28 27.68 11.92
N LYS A 153 -15.64 28.40 12.99
CA LYS A 153 -15.51 29.86 13.06
C LYS A 153 -14.28 30.29 13.87
N VAL A 154 -13.57 31.30 13.37
CA VAL A 154 -12.51 32.04 14.05
C VAL A 154 -12.65 33.51 13.65
N PHE A 155 -12.55 34.43 14.62
CA PHE A 155 -12.81 35.86 14.39
C PHE A 155 -14.16 36.11 13.67
N ASP A 156 -15.21 35.40 14.12
CA ASP A 156 -16.59 35.44 13.59
C ASP A 156 -16.78 35.03 12.12
N GLN A 157 -15.72 34.53 11.47
CA GLN A 157 -15.77 34.06 10.09
C GLN A 157 -15.41 32.58 10.00
N SER A 158 -15.87 31.93 8.93
CA SER A 158 -15.44 30.56 8.60
C SER A 158 -13.92 30.53 8.38
N VAL A 159 -13.25 29.48 8.87
CA VAL A 159 -11.82 29.26 8.56
C VAL A 159 -11.62 29.17 7.04
N LEU A 160 -12.60 28.62 6.32
CA LEU A 160 -12.56 28.51 4.86
C LEU A 160 -12.59 29.87 4.13
N HIS A 161 -12.96 30.98 4.79
CA HIS A 161 -12.86 32.32 4.20
C HIS A 161 -11.41 32.80 4.03
N ASN A 162 -10.46 32.19 4.74
CA ASN A 162 -9.05 32.51 4.55
C ASN A 162 -8.58 31.96 3.21
N GLN A 163 -8.13 32.85 2.33
CA GLN A 163 -7.69 32.52 0.98
C GLN A 163 -6.61 31.42 0.95
N ALA A 164 -5.68 31.45 1.90
CA ALA A 164 -4.62 30.45 1.98
C ALA A 164 -5.17 29.02 2.21
N VAL A 165 -6.30 28.89 2.90
CA VAL A 165 -6.92 27.58 3.19
C VAL A 165 -7.52 26.98 1.92
N HIS A 166 -8.40 27.71 1.23
CA HIS A 166 -9.05 27.15 0.05
C HIS A 166 -8.09 27.03 -1.15
N PHE A 167 -7.06 27.87 -1.27
CA PHE A 167 -5.98 27.66 -2.26
C PHE A 167 -5.22 26.38 -1.98
N ARG A 168 -4.80 26.16 -0.72
CA ARG A 168 -4.06 24.95 -0.38
C ARG A 168 -4.88 23.69 -0.62
N LEU A 169 -6.17 23.69 -0.28
CA LEU A 169 -7.06 22.55 -0.53
C LEU A 169 -7.24 22.30 -2.04
N ALA A 170 -7.30 23.34 -2.87
CA ALA A 170 -7.36 23.21 -4.34
C ALA A 170 -6.07 22.65 -4.95
N GLU A 171 -4.90 23.07 -4.46
CA GLU A 171 -3.60 22.50 -4.86
C GLU A 171 -3.53 21.01 -4.52
N LEU A 172 -3.88 20.64 -3.29
CA LEU A 172 -3.86 19.25 -2.84
C LEU A 172 -4.81 18.37 -3.67
N ALA A 173 -6.02 18.86 -3.96
CA ALA A 173 -6.97 18.16 -4.82
C ALA A 173 -6.42 17.95 -6.24
N THR A 174 -5.74 18.96 -6.79
CA THR A 174 -5.09 18.87 -8.11
C THR A 174 -4.01 17.79 -8.11
N GLU A 175 -3.17 17.74 -7.07
CA GLU A 175 -2.11 16.75 -6.95
C GLU A 175 -2.64 15.31 -6.85
N VAL A 176 -3.79 15.11 -6.19
CA VAL A 176 -4.47 13.80 -6.12
C VAL A 176 -4.97 13.39 -7.50
N GLU A 177 -5.56 14.31 -8.27
CA GLU A 177 -6.02 14.03 -9.63
C GLU A 177 -4.86 13.72 -10.59
N LEU A 178 -3.72 14.40 -10.44
CA LEU A 178 -2.50 14.07 -11.20
C LEU A 178 -1.99 12.67 -10.89
N LEU A 179 -2.04 12.25 -9.62
CA LEU A 179 -1.70 10.88 -9.22
C LEU A 179 -2.67 9.85 -9.82
N ARG A 180 -3.98 10.13 -9.79
CA ARG A 180 -5.00 9.29 -10.42
C ARG A 180 -4.76 9.13 -11.91
N SER A 181 -4.50 10.24 -12.61
CA SER A 181 -4.18 10.22 -14.04
C SER A 181 -2.96 9.35 -14.35
N LEU A 182 -1.89 9.50 -13.57
CA LEU A 182 -0.69 8.66 -13.71
C LEU A 182 -1.01 7.18 -13.46
N LEU A 183 -1.78 6.84 -12.43
CA LEU A 183 -2.20 5.47 -12.14
C LEU A 183 -2.96 4.85 -13.31
N TYR A 184 -4.07 5.46 -13.72
CA TYR A 184 -4.95 4.87 -14.75
C TYR A 184 -4.28 4.80 -16.12
N ARG A 185 -3.48 5.80 -16.49
CA ARG A 185 -2.65 5.73 -17.70
C ARG A 185 -1.67 4.57 -17.63
N THR A 186 -1.04 4.35 -16.48
CA THR A 186 -0.08 3.26 -16.29
C THR A 186 -0.78 1.90 -16.38
N VAL A 187 -1.97 1.79 -15.80
CA VAL A 187 -2.78 0.56 -15.85
C VAL A 187 -3.22 0.23 -17.27
N ALA A 188 -3.64 1.23 -18.06
CA ALA A 188 -3.97 1.02 -19.47
C ALA A 188 -2.77 0.45 -20.25
N LEU A 189 -1.58 1.04 -20.09
CA LEU A 189 -0.35 0.54 -20.72
C LEU A 189 0.01 -0.88 -20.26
N TYR A 190 -0.20 -1.19 -18.99
CA TYR A 190 0.07 -2.51 -18.43
C TYR A 190 -0.87 -3.58 -19.02
N VAL A 191 -2.16 -3.27 -19.16
CA VAL A 191 -3.15 -4.18 -19.76
C VAL A 191 -2.84 -4.46 -21.24
N GLU A 192 -2.27 -3.49 -21.95
CA GLU A 192 -1.76 -3.67 -23.32
C GLU A 192 -0.46 -4.51 -23.40
N GLY A 193 0.11 -4.91 -22.27
CA GLY A 193 1.32 -5.74 -22.20
C GLY A 193 2.64 -4.97 -22.21
N ASN A 194 2.62 -3.65 -22.02
CA ASN A 194 3.83 -2.83 -21.95
C ASN A 194 4.55 -3.01 -20.60
N ASP A 195 5.89 -2.87 -20.59
CA ASP A 195 6.63 -2.70 -19.33
C ASP A 195 6.33 -1.32 -18.72
N VAL A 196 5.71 -1.33 -17.55
CA VAL A 196 5.33 -0.10 -16.83
C VAL A 196 6.16 0.14 -15.59
N THR A 197 7.24 -0.60 -15.37
CA THR A 197 8.06 -0.54 -14.16
C THR A 197 8.46 0.89 -13.79
N LYS A 198 8.85 1.70 -14.78
CA LYS A 198 9.17 3.13 -14.57
C LYS A 198 7.97 3.90 -14.03
N PHE A 199 6.82 3.82 -14.70
CA PHE A 199 5.63 4.57 -14.32
C PHE A 199 5.01 4.09 -13.01
N ALA A 200 4.97 2.78 -12.77
CA ALA A 200 4.54 2.22 -11.48
C ALA A 200 5.43 2.69 -10.32
N SER A 201 6.74 2.83 -10.54
CA SER A 201 7.67 3.35 -9.52
C SER A 201 7.47 4.85 -9.28
N MET A 202 7.23 5.64 -10.34
CA MET A 202 6.87 7.06 -10.23
C MET A 202 5.55 7.25 -9.47
N ALA A 203 4.53 6.47 -9.81
CA ALA A 203 3.22 6.52 -9.15
C ALA A 203 3.35 6.20 -7.66
N LYS A 204 4.06 5.12 -7.31
CA LYS A 204 4.31 4.74 -5.90
C LYS A 204 5.05 5.83 -5.13
N LEU A 205 6.12 6.38 -5.71
CA LEU A 205 6.88 7.47 -5.09
C LEU A 205 6.00 8.70 -4.85
N LYS A 206 5.22 9.10 -5.86
CA LYS A 206 4.31 10.25 -5.77
C LYS A 206 3.23 10.00 -4.72
N ALA A 207 2.62 8.81 -4.69
CA ALA A 207 1.62 8.43 -3.71
C ALA A 207 2.14 8.54 -2.27
N GLY A 208 3.33 8.01 -1.98
CA GLY A 208 3.91 8.08 -0.63
C GLY A 208 4.23 9.50 -0.16
N ARG A 209 4.73 10.36 -1.06
CA ARG A 209 4.99 11.78 -0.76
C ARG A 209 3.70 12.57 -0.60
N LEU A 210 2.77 12.41 -1.54
CA LEU A 210 1.50 13.11 -1.52
C LEU A 210 0.65 12.72 -0.32
N ALA A 211 0.65 11.45 0.08
CA ALA A 211 -0.08 11.02 1.27
C ALA A 211 0.39 11.72 2.54
N ARG A 212 1.71 11.95 2.70
CA ARG A 212 2.25 12.75 3.80
C ARG A 212 1.82 14.21 3.67
N GLU A 213 1.96 14.80 2.49
CA GLU A 213 1.66 16.21 2.26
C GLU A 213 0.18 16.56 2.49
N VAL A 214 -0.75 15.77 1.93
CA VAL A 214 -2.20 15.97 2.09
C VAL A 214 -2.60 15.80 3.54
N THR A 215 -2.21 14.70 4.18
CA THR A 215 -2.64 14.41 5.56
C THR A 215 -2.08 15.42 6.55
N ASP A 216 -0.81 15.83 6.40
CA ASP A 216 -0.17 16.84 7.25
C ASP A 216 -0.79 18.24 7.04
N SER A 217 -0.92 18.67 5.78
CA SER A 217 -1.52 19.97 5.44
C SER A 217 -2.96 20.08 5.93
N CYS A 218 -3.76 19.01 5.75
CA CYS A 218 -5.14 18.99 6.21
C CYS A 218 -5.19 19.00 7.73
N LEU A 219 -4.42 18.15 8.42
CA LEU A 219 -4.36 18.08 9.90
C LEU A 219 -4.12 19.46 10.51
N GLN A 220 -3.26 20.27 9.90
CA GLN A 220 -2.97 21.63 10.35
C GLN A 220 -4.23 22.51 10.43
N PHE A 221 -5.18 22.37 9.50
CA PHE A 221 -6.44 23.12 9.49
C PHE A 221 -7.46 22.63 10.53
N TRP A 222 -7.30 21.40 11.01
CA TRP A 222 -8.09 20.89 12.14
C TRP A 222 -7.62 21.42 13.49
N GLY A 223 -6.41 21.99 13.56
CA GLY A 223 -5.82 22.52 14.80
C GLY A 223 -5.68 21.43 15.87
N GLY A 224 -5.93 21.78 17.14
CA GLY A 224 -5.81 20.82 18.25
C GLY A 224 -6.69 19.58 18.09
N MET A 225 -7.83 19.69 17.40
CA MET A 225 -8.73 18.56 17.17
C MET A 225 -8.13 17.53 16.21
N GLY A 226 -7.31 18.00 15.25
CA GLY A 226 -6.52 17.15 14.35
C GLY A 226 -5.48 16.28 15.06
N PHE A 227 -5.10 16.65 16.28
CA PHE A 227 -4.15 15.89 17.11
C PHE A 227 -4.83 14.87 18.05
N THR A 228 -6.16 14.73 17.96
CA THR A 228 -6.92 13.70 18.69
C THR A 228 -7.07 12.44 17.83
N SER A 229 -7.50 11.33 18.43
CA SER A 229 -7.83 10.10 17.69
C SER A 229 -9.26 10.06 17.15
N GLU A 230 -10.02 11.16 17.28
CA GLU A 230 -11.46 11.21 16.99
C GLU A 230 -11.77 11.50 15.52
N VAL A 231 -10.80 12.03 14.77
CA VAL A 231 -10.96 12.39 13.35
C VAL A 231 -10.18 11.52 12.40
N LEU A 232 -10.71 11.34 11.18
CA LEU A 232 -10.05 10.53 10.16
C LEU A 232 -8.69 11.07 9.75
N VAL A 233 -8.51 12.39 9.66
CA VAL A 233 -7.24 12.98 9.23
C VAL A 233 -6.08 12.50 10.11
N SER A 234 -6.27 12.39 11.42
CA SER A 234 -5.27 11.88 12.37
C SER A 234 -4.96 10.39 12.16
N ARG A 235 -5.99 9.62 11.77
CA ARG A 235 -5.87 8.18 11.49
C ARG A 235 -5.12 7.97 10.19
N PHE A 236 -5.53 8.64 9.12
CA PHE A 236 -4.87 8.53 7.82
C PHE A 236 -3.47 9.14 7.81
N TYR A 237 -3.20 10.17 8.60
CA TYR A 237 -1.83 10.66 8.84
C TYR A 237 -0.90 9.52 9.32
N ARG A 238 -1.37 8.72 10.28
CA ARG A 238 -0.61 7.58 10.81
C ARG A 238 -0.59 6.38 9.86
N ASP A 239 -1.75 6.01 9.31
CA ASP A 239 -1.91 4.83 8.47
C ASP A 239 -1.14 4.99 7.15
N LEU A 240 -1.32 6.10 6.45
CA LEU A 240 -0.74 6.33 5.12
C LEU A 240 0.77 6.65 5.16
N ARG A 241 1.33 6.91 6.35
CA ARG A 241 2.79 7.05 6.52
C ARG A 241 3.55 5.82 6.02
N LEU A 242 2.94 4.64 6.06
CA LEU A 242 3.52 3.39 5.56
C LEU A 242 3.80 3.43 4.04
N MET A 243 3.08 4.26 3.25
CA MET A 243 3.17 4.24 1.79
C MET A 243 4.58 4.56 1.27
N SER A 244 5.35 5.38 1.98
CA SER A 244 6.76 5.69 1.64
C SER A 244 7.78 4.66 2.18
N ILE A 245 7.33 3.58 2.81
CA ILE A 245 8.17 2.58 3.48
C ILE A 245 7.88 1.17 2.94
N GLY A 246 6.64 0.71 3.12
CA GLY A 246 6.22 -0.65 2.73
C GLY A 246 6.15 -0.84 1.22
N GLY A 247 6.40 -2.05 0.73
CA GLY A 247 6.38 -2.37 -0.71
C GLY A 247 7.45 -1.61 -1.51
N GLY A 248 8.55 -1.23 -0.86
CA GLY A 248 9.71 -0.50 -1.41
C GLY A 248 9.76 0.96 -0.98
N THR A 249 10.88 1.41 -0.44
CA THR A 249 11.02 2.80 0.06
C THR A 249 11.01 3.83 -1.08
N ASP A 250 10.83 5.11 -0.73
CA ASP A 250 11.02 6.23 -1.66
C ASP A 250 12.37 6.14 -2.38
N GLU A 251 13.45 5.82 -1.66
CA GLU A 251 14.81 5.68 -2.21
C GLU A 251 14.91 4.50 -3.17
N THR A 252 14.20 3.40 -2.88
CA THR A 252 14.12 2.26 -3.79
C THR A 252 13.43 2.66 -5.09
N MET A 253 12.33 3.42 -5.03
CA MET A 253 11.64 3.90 -6.23
C MET A 253 12.50 4.87 -7.02
N LEU A 254 13.18 5.80 -6.34
CA LEU A 254 14.13 6.72 -6.97
C LEU A 254 15.26 5.95 -7.67
N SER A 255 15.84 4.93 -7.03
CA SER A 255 16.87 4.09 -7.65
C SER A 255 16.37 3.43 -8.94
N ILE A 256 15.14 2.91 -8.94
CA ILE A 256 14.52 2.32 -10.14
C ILE A 256 14.32 3.39 -11.22
N ILE A 257 13.78 4.56 -10.86
CA ILE A 257 13.57 5.66 -11.80
C ILE A 257 14.89 6.12 -12.42
N CYS A 258 15.96 6.30 -11.62
CA CYS A 258 17.28 6.67 -12.10
C CYS A 258 17.88 5.65 -13.08
N LYS A 259 17.61 4.34 -12.90
CA LYS A 259 18.02 3.30 -13.87
C LYS A 259 17.38 3.55 -15.24
N TYR A 260 16.08 3.84 -15.28
CA TYR A 260 15.37 4.13 -16.53
C TYR A 260 15.69 5.51 -17.12
N MET A 261 16.21 6.43 -16.30
CA MET A 261 16.71 7.72 -16.77
C MET A 261 18.18 7.66 -17.20
N GLU A 262 18.86 6.52 -17.00
CA GLU A 262 20.28 6.33 -17.29
C GLU A 262 21.19 7.35 -16.55
N THR A 263 20.78 7.78 -15.35
CA THR A 263 21.50 8.78 -14.55
C THR A 263 22.38 8.18 -13.46
N LEU A 264 22.32 6.86 -13.26
CA LEU A 264 23.22 6.18 -12.33
C LEU A 264 24.65 6.17 -12.89
N PRO A 265 25.68 6.28 -12.02
CA PRO A 265 27.06 6.20 -12.46
C PRO A 265 27.32 4.86 -13.15
N SER A 266 28.00 4.90 -14.29
CA SER A 266 28.60 3.71 -14.89
C SER A 266 29.63 3.14 -13.92
N LYS A 267 29.64 1.80 -13.78
CA LYS A 267 30.73 1.10 -13.13
C LYS A 267 31.98 1.12 -13.99
#